data_AF-A0A1L3F4C3-F1
#
_entry.id   AF-A0A1L3F4C3-F1
#
_cell.length_a   1.000
_cell.length_b   1.000
_cell.length_c   1.000
_cell.angle_alpha   90.00
_cell.angle_beta   90.00
_cell.angle_gamma   90.00
#
_symmetry.space_group_name_H-M   'P 1'
#
loop_
_entity.id
_entity.type
_entity.pdbx_description
1 polymer ?
#
loop_
_entity_poly.entity_id
_entity_poly.type
_entity_poly.pdbx_seq_one_letter_code
_entity_poly.pdbx_strand_id
1 'polypeptide(L)'
;MSLANTRQKQAGGFKKGVSGNPHGRPAGSRNKATLAVETLLDGQAEALTQKAVEMALAGDVVALRLCLDRIYPVRKDRPVAFQLPPITSARDAADIMAAVAQAVAVGHITPADAAEYSKVVDVFVKAYHAAGLDDRVTRVEQLTDAELLRIASGGRTLTIPSGLLRNGD
;
A
#
# COMPACT_ATOMS: atom_id res chain seq x y z
N MET A 1 38.91 36.14 -33.10
CA MET A 1 39.52 35.21 -32.11
C MET A 1 39.34 33.77 -32.59
N SER A 2 40.40 32.98 -32.49
CA SER A 2 40.71 31.78 -33.27
C SER A 2 39.76 30.58 -33.08
N LEU A 3 39.13 30.13 -34.17
CA LEU A 3 38.42 28.83 -34.29
C LEU A 3 39.37 27.62 -34.34
N ALA A 4 40.70 27.83 -34.32
CA ALA A 4 41.68 26.76 -34.50
C ALA A 4 41.74 25.79 -33.30
N ASN A 5 41.52 26.27 -32.07
CA ASN A 5 41.60 25.44 -30.86
C ASN A 5 40.41 24.48 -30.69
N THR A 6 39.25 24.81 -31.28
CA THR A 6 38.05 23.97 -31.17
C THR A 6 38.16 22.71 -32.03
N ARG A 7 38.81 22.80 -33.20
CA ARG A 7 39.01 21.65 -34.10
C ARG A 7 40.02 20.64 -33.54
N GLN A 8 41.08 21.09 -32.87
CA GLN A 8 42.04 20.19 -32.21
C GLN A 8 41.40 19.38 -31.07
N LYS A 9 40.51 19.97 -30.27
CA LYS A 9 39.78 19.25 -29.21
C LYS A 9 38.78 18.22 -29.75
N GLN A 10 38.30 18.38 -30.99
CA GLN A 10 37.35 17.46 -31.62
C GLN A 10 38.02 16.36 -32.47
N ALA A 11 39.34 16.43 -32.69
CA ALA A 11 40.07 15.49 -33.53
C ALA A 11 40.23 14.06 -32.93
N GLY A 12 39.77 13.83 -31.70
CA GLY A 12 39.85 12.56 -30.99
C GLY A 12 38.50 11.99 -30.52
N GLY A 13 37.41 12.34 -31.21
CA GLY A 13 36.09 11.78 -30.89
C GLY A 13 36.06 10.25 -31.05
N PHE A 14 35.22 9.58 -30.25
CA PHE A 14 35.04 8.14 -30.40
C PHE A 14 34.53 7.78 -31.79
N LYS A 15 34.93 6.61 -32.31
CA LYS A 15 34.42 6.11 -33.59
C LYS A 15 32.90 6.03 -33.52
N LYS A 16 32.21 6.47 -34.59
CA LYS A 16 30.74 6.39 -34.69
C LYS A 16 30.30 4.95 -34.42
N GLY A 17 29.49 4.75 -33.38
CA GLY A 17 29.01 3.42 -32.95
C GLY A 17 29.87 2.69 -31.92
N VAL A 18 30.99 3.25 -31.47
CA VAL A 18 31.86 2.68 -30.44
C VAL A 18 31.97 3.67 -29.30
N SER A 19 31.38 3.40 -28.14
CA SER A 19 31.70 4.17 -26.94
C SER A 19 33.11 3.83 -26.48
N GLY A 20 33.87 4.81 -25.98
CA GLY A 20 35.14 4.52 -25.27
C GLY A 20 34.96 3.78 -23.95
N ASN A 21 33.72 3.56 -23.54
CA ASN A 21 33.34 2.78 -22.38
C ASN A 21 32.27 1.76 -22.79
N PRO A 22 32.66 0.59 -23.30
CA PRO A 22 31.74 -0.43 -23.82
C PRO A 22 30.82 -1.04 -22.74
N HIS A 23 31.22 -0.98 -21.46
CA HIS A 23 30.40 -1.42 -20.33
C HIS A 23 29.57 -0.28 -19.71
N GLY A 24 29.67 0.93 -20.27
CA GLY A 24 28.99 2.11 -19.76
C GLY A 24 29.43 2.48 -18.35
N ARG A 25 28.75 3.46 -17.77
CA ARG A 25 28.96 3.86 -16.39
C ARG A 25 28.58 2.67 -15.47
N PRO A 26 29.42 2.30 -14.48
CA PRO A 26 29.14 1.15 -13.61
C PRO A 26 27.74 1.22 -13.01
N ALA A 27 27.01 0.11 -13.06
CA ALA A 27 25.70 -0.01 -12.45
C ALA A 27 25.78 0.35 -10.95
N GLY A 28 24.86 1.20 -10.47
CA GLY A 28 24.84 1.67 -9.07
C GLY A 28 25.79 2.83 -8.75
N SER A 29 26.60 3.31 -9.69
CA SER A 29 27.48 4.47 -9.42
C SER A 29 26.68 5.76 -9.25
N ARG A 30 26.78 6.39 -8.08
CA ARG A 30 26.13 7.68 -7.77
C ARG A 30 26.91 8.85 -8.37
N ASN A 31 26.21 9.92 -8.75
CA ASN A 31 26.86 11.09 -9.33
C ASN A 31 27.69 11.80 -8.25
N LYS A 32 28.95 12.13 -8.56
CA LYS A 32 29.84 12.86 -7.63
C LYS A 32 29.22 14.17 -7.16
N ALA A 33 28.50 14.87 -8.04
CA ALA A 33 27.79 16.09 -7.68
C ALA A 33 26.67 15.82 -6.65
N THR A 34 25.92 14.74 -6.83
CA THR A 34 24.85 14.35 -5.90
C THR A 34 25.42 13.95 -4.53
N LEU A 35 26.53 13.20 -4.49
CA LEU A 35 27.22 12.87 -3.25
C LEU A 35 27.71 14.12 -2.51
N ALA A 36 28.30 15.08 -3.23
CA ALA A 36 28.74 16.34 -2.63
C ALA A 36 27.56 17.16 -2.07
N VAL A 37 26.43 17.21 -2.78
CA VAL A 37 25.22 17.87 -2.30
C VAL A 37 24.66 17.18 -1.06
N GLU A 38 24.60 15.85 -1.03
CA GLU A 38 24.15 15.10 0.15
C GLU A 38 25.02 15.41 1.37
N THR A 39 26.34 15.41 1.21
CA THR A 39 27.27 15.76 2.29
C THR A 39 27.10 17.22 2.75
N LEU A 40 26.81 18.15 1.83
CA LEU A 40 26.58 19.55 2.18
C LEU A 40 25.24 19.79 2.88
N LEU A 41 24.21 19.02 2.53
CA LEU A 41 22.86 19.15 3.09
C LEU A 41 22.66 18.35 4.37
N ASP A 42 23.55 17.42 4.69
CA ASP A 42 23.48 16.63 5.92
C ASP A 42 23.53 17.55 7.16
N GLY A 43 22.55 17.37 8.05
CA GLY A 43 22.36 18.23 9.22
C GLY A 43 21.90 19.67 8.96
N GLN A 44 21.75 20.13 7.71
CA GLN A 44 21.35 21.51 7.39
C GLN A 44 19.83 21.74 7.40
N ALA A 45 19.04 20.71 7.68
CA ALA A 45 17.58 20.76 7.57
C ALA A 45 16.96 21.91 8.39
N GLU A 46 17.38 22.09 9.64
CA GLU A 46 16.86 23.14 10.52
C GLU A 46 17.26 24.54 10.03
N ALA A 47 18.53 24.75 9.70
CA ALA A 47 19.04 26.03 9.22
C ALA A 47 18.38 26.47 7.90
N LEU A 48 18.20 25.54 6.95
CA LEU A 48 17.51 25.82 5.69
C LEU A 48 16.03 26.12 5.90
N THR A 49 15.38 25.41 6.82
CA THR A 49 13.97 25.65 7.16
C THR A 49 13.80 27.04 7.78
N GLN A 50 14.64 27.40 8.74
CA GLN A 50 14.63 28.73 9.35
C GLN A 50 14.85 29.83 8.30
N LYS A 51 15.79 29.62 7.38
CA LYS A 51 16.06 30.58 6.31
C LYS A 51 14.88 30.74 5.35
N ALA A 52 14.22 29.64 5.00
CA ALA A 52 13.01 29.67 4.17
C ALA A 52 11.89 30.47 4.86
N VAL A 53 11.70 30.32 6.17
CA VAL A 53 10.72 31.10 6.95
C VAL A 53 11.06 32.60 6.92
N GLU A 54 12.32 32.97 7.16
CA GLU A 54 12.75 34.38 7.07
C GLU A 54 12.45 34.99 5.69
N MET A 55 12.81 34.28 4.62
CA MET A 55 12.58 34.75 3.25
C MET A 55 11.09 34.85 2.93
N ALA A 56 10.28 33.89 3.38
CA ALA A 56 8.83 33.94 3.24
C ALA A 56 8.24 35.17 3.95
N LEU A 57 8.66 35.45 5.18
CA LEU A 57 8.21 36.62 5.94
C LEU A 57 8.71 37.94 5.34
N ALA A 58 9.84 37.93 4.65
CA ALA A 58 10.37 39.08 3.91
C ALA A 58 9.67 39.31 2.55
N GLY A 59 8.71 38.46 2.17
CA GLY A 59 7.89 38.64 0.96
C GLY A 59 8.36 37.83 -0.26
N ASP A 60 9.27 36.87 -0.11
CA ASP A 60 9.57 35.92 -1.19
C ASP A 60 8.38 34.98 -1.39
N VAL A 61 7.68 35.16 -2.52
CA VAL A 61 6.48 34.39 -2.89
C VAL A 61 6.77 32.89 -3.06
N VAL A 62 7.98 32.51 -3.50
CA VAL A 62 8.37 31.10 -3.67
C VAL A 62 8.58 30.45 -2.31
N ALA A 63 9.29 31.12 -1.41
CA ALA A 63 9.47 30.66 -0.03
C ALA A 63 8.12 30.58 0.71
N LEU A 64 7.26 31.57 0.54
CA LEU A 64 5.92 31.61 1.12
C LEU A 64 5.04 30.45 0.64
N ARG A 65 5.05 30.15 -0.66
CA ARG A 65 4.36 28.98 -1.20
C ARG A 65 4.91 27.68 -0.61
N LEU A 66 6.22 27.52 -0.52
CA LEU A 66 6.86 26.31 0.04
C LEU A 66 6.47 26.11 1.50
N CYS A 67 6.44 27.18 2.30
CA CYS A 67 5.99 27.15 3.68
C CYS A 67 4.48 26.82 3.77
N LEU A 68 3.63 27.44 2.95
CA LEU A 68 2.18 27.21 2.95
C LEU A 68 1.80 25.79 2.50
N ASP A 69 2.48 25.24 1.50
CA ASP A 69 2.27 23.86 1.04
C ASP A 69 2.58 22.84 2.16
N ARG A 70 3.46 23.19 3.12
CA ARG A 70 3.82 22.32 4.26
C ARG A 70 2.97 22.56 5.52
N ILE A 71 2.58 23.81 5.79
CA ILE A 71 1.73 24.21 6.93
C ILE A 71 0.27 23.84 6.67
N TYR A 72 -0.18 24.04 5.44
CA TYR A 72 -1.53 23.72 4.99
C TYR A 72 -1.48 22.75 3.82
N PRO A 73 -0.92 21.53 4.03
CA PRO A 73 -0.90 20.52 2.97
C PRO A 73 -2.35 20.27 2.54
N VAL A 74 -2.54 20.02 1.24
CA VAL A 74 -3.84 19.59 0.69
C VAL A 74 -4.36 18.48 1.60
N ARG A 75 -5.45 18.77 2.32
CA ARG A 75 -5.93 17.92 3.42
C ARG A 75 -6.36 16.57 2.86
N LYS A 76 -5.52 15.55 3.02
CA LYS A 76 -5.81 14.19 2.53
C LYS A 76 -6.64 13.37 3.52
N ASP A 77 -6.37 13.48 4.82
CA ASP A 77 -6.93 12.55 5.82
C ASP A 77 -7.40 13.28 7.09
N ARG A 78 -8.45 14.10 7.00
CA ARG A 78 -9.11 14.56 8.23
C ARG A 78 -9.90 13.38 8.80
N PRO A 79 -9.77 13.06 10.10
CA PRO A 79 -10.65 12.07 10.73
C PRO A 79 -12.11 12.49 10.52
N VAL A 80 -12.87 11.62 9.86
CA VAL A 80 -14.29 11.82 9.65
C VAL A 80 -15.03 11.15 10.80
N ALA A 81 -15.87 11.92 11.50
CA ALA A 81 -16.72 11.40 12.56
C ALA A 81 -17.91 10.66 11.94
N PHE A 82 -17.66 9.46 11.42
CA PHE A 82 -18.69 8.55 10.96
C PHE A 82 -18.76 7.35 11.91
N GLN A 83 -19.87 7.23 12.63
CA GLN A 83 -20.13 6.06 13.47
C GLN A 83 -20.49 4.90 12.56
N LEU A 84 -19.54 4.00 12.35
CA LEU A 84 -19.81 2.76 11.65
C LEU A 84 -20.73 1.89 12.50
N PRO A 85 -21.82 1.34 11.95
CA PRO A 85 -22.61 0.33 12.65
C PRO A 85 -21.72 -0.87 13.04
N PRO A 86 -22.01 -1.57 14.14
CA PRO A 86 -21.24 -2.74 14.53
C PRO A 86 -21.31 -3.82 13.45
N ILE A 87 -20.16 -4.36 13.06
CA ILE A 87 -20.08 -5.44 12.09
C ILE A 87 -20.02 -6.77 12.85
N THR A 88 -21.13 -7.49 12.88
CA THR A 88 -21.25 -8.77 13.62
C THR A 88 -21.33 -9.96 12.67
N SER A 89 -21.81 -9.75 11.46
CA SER A 89 -21.96 -10.77 10.44
C SER A 89 -21.73 -10.23 9.03
N ALA A 90 -21.50 -11.12 8.07
CA ALA A 90 -21.43 -10.74 6.66
C ALA A 90 -22.77 -10.19 6.11
N ARG A 91 -23.91 -10.45 6.77
CA ARG A 91 -25.22 -9.94 6.35
C ARG A 91 -25.37 -8.45 6.61
N ASP A 92 -24.66 -7.95 7.60
CA ASP A 92 -24.69 -6.54 8.03
C ASP A 92 -24.03 -5.63 6.98
N ALA A 93 -23.24 -6.20 6.06
CA ALA A 93 -22.51 -5.45 5.05
C ALA A 93 -23.42 -4.58 4.17
N ALA A 94 -24.61 -5.06 3.81
CA ALA A 94 -25.56 -4.29 3.02
C ALA A 94 -26.07 -3.06 3.79
N ASP A 95 -26.42 -3.23 5.07
CA ASP A 95 -26.90 -2.15 5.93
C ASP A 95 -25.81 -1.12 6.23
N ILE A 96 -24.58 -1.56 6.44
CA ILE A 96 -23.41 -0.69 6.62
C ILE A 96 -23.17 0.13 5.34
N MET A 97 -23.20 -0.51 4.17
CA MET A 97 -23.00 0.19 2.90
C MET A 97 -24.13 1.17 2.60
N ALA A 98 -25.37 0.87 3.00
CA ALA A 98 -26.48 1.82 2.93
C ALA A 98 -26.26 3.03 3.84
N ALA A 99 -25.78 2.83 5.07
CA ALA A 99 -25.43 3.91 5.99
C ALA A 99 -24.29 4.80 5.45
N VAL A 100 -23.26 4.20 4.85
CA VAL A 100 -22.16 4.92 4.18
C VAL A 100 -22.71 5.76 3.01
N ALA A 101 -23.56 5.18 2.15
CA ALA A 101 -24.16 5.90 1.03
C ALA A 101 -25.02 7.09 1.49
N GLN A 102 -25.80 6.91 2.56
CA GLN A 102 -26.59 7.98 3.15
C GLN A 102 -25.69 9.10 3.70
N ALA A 103 -24.58 8.75 4.35
CA ALA A 103 -23.63 9.71 4.89
C ALA A 103 -22.94 10.55 3.79
N VAL A 104 -22.69 9.96 2.61
CA VAL A 104 -22.24 10.69 1.41
C VAL A 104 -23.34 11.63 0.92
N ALA A 105 -24.58 11.16 0.83
CA ALA A 105 -25.70 11.95 0.30
C ALA A 105 -25.98 13.23 1.13
N VAL A 106 -25.79 13.18 2.46
CA VAL A 106 -25.94 14.34 3.35
C VAL A 106 -24.65 15.17 3.51
N GLY A 107 -23.56 14.75 2.88
CA GLY A 107 -22.27 15.46 2.93
C GLY A 107 -21.51 15.33 4.25
N HIS A 108 -21.84 14.35 5.09
CA HIS A 108 -21.09 14.06 6.33
C HIS A 108 -19.72 13.45 6.03
N ILE A 109 -19.61 12.65 4.98
CA ILE A 109 -18.37 12.04 4.51
C ILE A 109 -18.20 12.32 3.01
N THR A 110 -16.95 12.29 2.51
CA THR A 110 -16.71 12.43 1.07
C THR A 110 -16.88 11.09 0.34
N PRO A 111 -17.10 11.11 -0.99
CA PRO A 111 -17.09 9.88 -1.79
C PRO A 111 -15.75 9.12 -1.70
N ALA A 112 -14.63 9.82 -1.48
CA ALA A 112 -13.33 9.21 -1.28
C ALA A 112 -13.28 8.45 0.06
N ASP A 113 -13.78 9.05 1.14
CA ASP A 113 -13.88 8.38 2.45
C ASP A 113 -14.78 7.13 2.36
N ALA A 114 -15.91 7.24 1.65
CA ALA A 114 -16.82 6.11 1.43
C ALA A 114 -16.15 4.94 0.69
N ALA A 115 -15.26 5.23 -0.27
CA ALA A 115 -14.48 4.20 -0.94
C ALA A 115 -13.52 3.50 0.03
N GLU A 116 -12.89 4.22 0.96
CA GLU A 116 -12.04 3.62 1.99
C GLU A 116 -12.86 2.76 2.98
N TYR A 117 -14.02 3.24 3.43
CA TYR A 117 -14.94 2.45 4.25
C TYR A 117 -15.39 1.17 3.55
N SER A 118 -15.68 1.23 2.25
CA SER A 118 -16.08 0.06 1.45
C SER A 118 -15.01 -1.03 1.47
N LYS A 119 -13.73 -0.66 1.42
CA LYS A 119 -12.62 -1.62 1.49
C LYS A 119 -12.55 -2.31 2.86
N VAL A 120 -12.76 -1.57 3.94
CA VAL A 120 -12.77 -2.14 5.30
C VAL A 120 -13.89 -3.17 5.44
N VAL A 121 -15.09 -2.86 4.95
CA VAL A 121 -16.23 -3.79 4.96
C VAL A 121 -15.95 -5.03 4.12
N ASP A 122 -15.40 -4.87 2.92
CA ASP A 122 -15.03 -6.01 2.05
C ASP A 122 -14.00 -6.94 2.70
N VAL A 123 -12.96 -6.38 3.33
CA VAL A 123 -11.97 -7.17 4.08
C VAL A 123 -12.62 -7.93 5.24
N PHE A 124 -13.53 -7.29 5.99
CA PHE A 124 -14.24 -7.96 7.08
C PHE A 124 -15.10 -9.12 6.56
N VAL A 125 -15.87 -8.93 5.49
CA VAL A 125 -16.75 -9.97 4.92
C VAL A 125 -15.92 -11.16 4.46
N LYS A 126 -14.78 -10.92 3.81
CA LYS A 126 -13.85 -11.97 3.40
C LYS A 126 -13.29 -12.73 4.60
N ALA A 127 -12.87 -12.03 5.65
CA ALA A 127 -12.36 -12.65 6.87
C ALA A 127 -13.45 -13.49 7.58
N TYR A 128 -14.68 -12.98 7.64
CA TYR A 128 -15.82 -13.69 8.22
C TYR A 128 -16.12 -15.00 7.48
N HIS A 129 -16.16 -14.96 6.15
CA HIS A 129 -16.34 -16.16 5.35
C HIS A 129 -15.19 -17.15 5.48
N ALA A 130 -13.95 -16.67 5.54
CA ALA A 130 -12.78 -17.52 5.77
C ALA A 130 -12.87 -18.25 7.11
N ALA A 131 -13.19 -17.54 8.20
CA ALA A 131 -13.38 -18.13 9.51
C ALA A 131 -14.53 -19.16 9.52
N GLY A 132 -15.68 -18.83 8.91
CA GLY A 132 -16.80 -19.76 8.83
C GLY A 132 -16.54 -21.00 7.96
N LEU A 133 -15.64 -20.92 6.97
CA LEU A 133 -15.18 -22.08 6.22
C LEU A 133 -14.20 -22.92 7.03
N ASP A 134 -13.27 -22.29 7.75
CA ASP A 134 -12.31 -22.96 8.62
C ASP A 134 -13.02 -23.78 9.71
N ASP A 135 -14.01 -23.20 10.39
CA ASP A 135 -14.85 -23.90 11.37
C ASP A 135 -15.53 -25.15 10.79
N ARG A 136 -15.99 -25.07 9.53
CA ARG A 136 -16.65 -26.18 8.84
C ARG A 136 -15.64 -27.26 8.45
N VAL A 137 -14.45 -26.88 8.02
CA VAL A 137 -13.35 -27.80 7.70
C VAL A 137 -12.90 -28.53 8.96
N THR A 138 -12.59 -27.79 10.03
CA THR A 138 -12.21 -28.38 11.33
C THR A 138 -13.27 -29.35 11.85
N ARG A 139 -14.56 -28.99 11.74
CA ARG A 139 -15.66 -29.89 12.12
C ARG A 139 -15.63 -31.19 11.32
N VAL A 140 -15.38 -31.13 10.02
CA VAL A 140 -15.32 -32.32 9.16
C VAL A 140 -14.07 -33.15 9.46
N GLU A 141 -12.93 -32.52 9.72
CA GLU A 141 -11.67 -33.18 10.06
C GLU A 141 -11.71 -33.88 11.43
N GLN A 142 -12.54 -33.38 12.36
CA GLN A 142 -12.77 -34.00 13.66
C GLN A 142 -13.77 -35.18 13.63
N LEU A 143 -14.46 -35.42 12.52
CA LEU A 143 -15.36 -36.56 12.40
C LEU A 143 -14.57 -37.86 12.34
N THR A 144 -15.02 -38.85 13.10
CA THR A 144 -14.50 -40.21 13.02
C THR A 144 -14.93 -40.89 11.72
N ASP A 145 -14.18 -41.90 11.27
CA ASP A 145 -14.52 -42.72 10.09
C ASP A 145 -15.95 -43.30 10.17
N ALA A 146 -16.38 -43.65 11.38
CA ALA A 146 -17.72 -44.16 11.66
C ALA A 146 -18.82 -43.11 11.44
N GLU A 147 -18.57 -41.85 11.77
CA GLU A 147 -19.50 -40.75 11.58
C GLU A 147 -19.56 -40.33 10.11
N LEU A 148 -18.42 -40.30 9.42
CA LEU A 148 -18.34 -40.07 7.98
C LEU A 148 -19.14 -41.14 7.19
N LEU A 149 -18.98 -42.41 7.55
CA LEU A 149 -19.73 -43.54 6.96
C LEU A 149 -21.25 -43.44 7.22
N ARG A 150 -21.68 -42.95 8.39
CA ARG A 150 -23.10 -42.71 8.70
C ARG A 150 -23.70 -41.55 7.91
N ILE A 151 -22.93 -40.48 7.71
CA ILE A 151 -23.35 -39.33 6.90
C ILE A 151 -23.46 -39.73 5.43
N ALA A 152 -22.47 -40.45 4.90
CA ALA A 152 -22.45 -40.92 3.50
C ALA A 152 -23.57 -41.92 3.18
N SER A 153 -24.03 -42.70 4.17
CA SER A 153 -25.10 -43.68 4.02
C SER A 153 -26.52 -43.12 4.28
N GLY A 154 -26.64 -41.81 4.52
CA GLY A 154 -27.91 -41.13 4.74
C GLY A 154 -28.59 -41.53 6.06
N GLY A 155 -27.82 -41.83 7.10
CA GLY A 155 -28.34 -42.22 8.41
C GLY A 155 -28.65 -43.71 8.59
N ARG A 156 -28.26 -44.57 7.63
CA ARG A 156 -28.30 -46.03 7.82
C ARG A 156 -27.04 -46.50 8.55
N THR A 157 -27.20 -47.21 9.65
CA THR A 157 -26.06 -47.80 10.38
C THR A 157 -25.40 -48.86 9.51
N LEU A 158 -24.29 -48.53 8.85
CA LEU A 158 -23.44 -49.51 8.19
C LEU A 158 -22.45 -50.07 9.22
N THR A 159 -22.49 -51.38 9.41
CA THR A 159 -21.54 -52.12 10.27
C THR A 159 -20.14 -51.96 9.66
N ILE A 160 -19.23 -51.31 10.39
CA ILE A 160 -17.85 -51.12 9.94
C ILE A 160 -17.11 -52.45 10.11
N PRO A 161 -16.58 -53.07 9.05
CA PRO A 161 -15.76 -54.27 9.19
C PRO A 161 -14.45 -53.92 9.91
N SER A 162 -14.06 -54.72 10.90
CA SER A 162 -13.01 -54.46 11.91
C SER A 162 -11.58 -54.21 11.39
N GLY A 163 -11.35 -54.07 10.08
CA GLY A 163 -10.03 -53.93 9.46
C GLY A 163 -9.73 -52.57 8.81
N LEU A 164 -10.60 -51.57 8.96
CA LEU A 164 -10.50 -50.29 8.22
C LEU A 164 -10.35 -49.05 9.12
N LEU A 165 -10.20 -49.22 10.42
CA LEU A 165 -9.88 -48.10 11.32
C LEU A 165 -8.41 -47.71 11.09
N ARG A 166 -8.18 -46.43 10.80
CA ARG A 166 -6.83 -45.86 10.78
C ARG A 166 -6.17 -46.10 12.15
N ASN A 167 -5.17 -46.97 12.20
CA ASN A 167 -4.28 -47.08 13.35
C ASN A 167 -3.46 -45.78 13.39
N GLY A 168 -3.75 -44.92 14.36
CA GLY A 168 -2.88 -43.81 14.74
C GLY A 168 -1.88 -44.30 15.79
N ASP A 169 -0.60 -44.05 15.51
CA ASP A 169 0.44 -43.92 16.55
C ASP A 169 0.25 -42.59 17.31
#